data_AF-A0A1E1W2V4-F1
#
_entry.id   AF-A0A1E1W2V4-F1
#
_cell.length_a   1.000
_cell.length_b   1.000
_cell.length_c   1.000
_cell.angle_alpha   90.00
_cell.angle_beta   90.00
_cell.angle_gamma   90.00
#
_symmetry.space_group_name_H-M   'P 1'
#
loop_
_entity.id
_entity.type
_entity.pdbx_description
1 polymer ?
#
loop_
_entity_poly.entity_id
_entity_poly.type
_entity_poly.pdbx_seq_one_letter_code
_entity_poly.pdbx_strand_id
1 'polypeptide(L)'
;RGRIQVYQNFFLPPQEKDILHNYHLQCQQESQCGMEYIRSPHQYESYEPLGEYMFCICQKYGFMYPNGRFNYNMLSRKLGLVCVDEDPEIYIRGCAVPSHNPYSTALGLINCLDNYGFHYLDQCVY
;
A
#
# COMPACT_ATOMS: atom_id res chain seq x y z
N ARG A 1 23.56 14.57 18.61
CA ARG A 1 22.24 15.17 18.31
C ARG A 1 21.35 14.06 17.75
N GLY A 2 20.60 13.38 18.62
CA GLY A 2 19.65 12.35 18.20
C GLY A 2 18.49 13.03 17.49
N ARG A 3 18.26 12.70 16.22
CA ARG A 3 17.03 13.09 15.53
C ARG A 3 15.91 12.27 16.16
N ILE A 4 15.03 12.93 16.91
CA ILE A 4 13.73 12.37 17.23
C ILE A 4 13.05 12.22 15.87
N GLN A 5 13.00 11.01 15.32
CA GLN A 5 12.13 10.71 14.18
C GLN A 5 10.71 10.86 14.72
N VAL A 6 10.11 12.01 14.50
CA VAL A 6 8.66 12.15 14.57
C VAL A 6 8.16 11.29 13.41
N TYR A 7 7.65 10.09 13.70
CA TYR A 7 7.03 9.25 12.69
C TYR A 7 5.83 10.04 12.15
N GLN A 8 5.98 10.53 10.91
CA GLN A 8 4.93 11.29 10.25
C GLN A 8 3.90 10.29 9.76
N ASN A 9 2.71 10.31 10.36
CA ASN A 9 1.62 9.46 9.91
C ASN A 9 0.83 10.20 8.85
N PHE A 10 0.71 9.59 7.67
CA PHE A 10 -0.05 10.13 6.55
C PHE A 10 -1.48 9.58 6.58
N PHE A 11 -2.45 10.47 6.75
CA PHE A 11 -3.87 10.11 6.85
C PHE A 11 -4.60 10.38 5.55
N LEU A 12 -5.32 9.37 5.06
CA LEU A 12 -6.18 9.50 3.90
C LEU A 12 -7.36 10.43 4.20
N PRO A 13 -7.78 11.26 3.22
CA PRO A 13 -9.06 11.92 3.27
C PRO A 13 -10.19 10.90 3.48
N PRO A 14 -11.29 11.25 4.18
CA PRO A 14 -12.37 10.31 4.50
C PRO A 14 -12.93 9.58 3.27
N GLN A 15 -13.10 10.29 2.15
CA GLN A 15 -13.58 9.69 0.90
C GLN A 15 -12.62 8.64 0.34
N GLU A 16 -11.31 8.88 0.43
CA GLU A 16 -10.30 7.92 -0.03
C GLU A 16 -10.24 6.69 0.89
N LYS A 17 -10.45 6.90 2.18
CA LYS A 17 -10.58 5.82 3.17
C LYS A 17 -11.75 4.90 2.84
N ASP A 18 -12.92 5.46 2.54
CA ASP A 18 -14.11 4.68 2.19
C ASP A 18 -13.91 3.88 0.89
N ILE A 19 -13.25 4.48 -0.11
CA ILE A 19 -12.90 3.80 -1.37
C ILE A 19 -11.97 2.61 -1.08
N LEU A 20 -10.91 2.85 -0.30
CA LEU A 20 -9.94 1.83 0.02
C LEU A 20 -10.57 0.69 0.83
N HIS A 21 -11.43 0.99 1.80
CA HIS A 21 -12.19 0.00 2.57
C HIS A 21 -13.04 -0.90 1.68
N ASN A 22 -13.77 -0.32 0.70
CA ASN A 22 -14.54 -1.12 -0.26
C ASN A 22 -13.66 -2.05 -1.10
N TYR A 23 -12.47 -1.59 -1.51
CA TYR A 23 -11.53 -2.45 -2.21
C TYR A 23 -10.98 -3.56 -1.33
N HIS A 24 -10.78 -3.33 -0.03
CA HIS A 24 -10.41 -4.40 0.90
C HIS A 24 -11.45 -5.48 1.00
N LEU A 25 -12.72 -5.15 1.18
CA LEU A 25 -13.78 -6.16 1.24
C LEU A 25 -13.78 -7.04 -0.02
N GLN A 26 -13.62 -6.42 -1.19
CA GLN A 26 -13.54 -7.15 -2.47
C GLN A 26 -12.28 -7.99 -2.57
N CYS A 27 -11.10 -7.41 -2.32
CA CYS A 27 -9.84 -8.09 -2.46
C CYS A 27 -9.65 -9.22 -1.44
N GLN A 28 -10.16 -9.05 -0.22
CA GLN A 28 -10.21 -10.11 0.78
C GLN A 28 -11.08 -11.27 0.28
N GLN A 29 -12.24 -10.98 -0.28
CA GLN A 29 -13.13 -12.01 -0.84
C GLN A 29 -12.49 -12.70 -2.05
N GLU A 30 -11.83 -11.97 -2.94
CA GLU A 30 -11.19 -12.52 -4.14
C GLU A 30 -10.00 -13.43 -3.79
N SER A 31 -9.14 -13.02 -2.86
CA SER A 31 -7.94 -13.81 -2.49
C SER A 31 -8.17 -14.81 -1.36
N GLN A 32 -9.30 -14.75 -0.66
CA GLN A 32 -9.57 -15.53 0.55
C GLN A 32 -8.54 -15.29 1.67
N CYS A 33 -7.90 -14.10 1.70
CA CYS A 33 -6.87 -13.79 2.69
C CYS A 33 -7.48 -13.50 4.08
N GLY A 34 -7.07 -14.28 5.08
CA GLY A 34 -7.48 -14.09 6.48
C GLY A 34 -7.00 -12.75 7.05
N MET A 35 -7.81 -12.18 7.95
CA MET A 35 -7.52 -10.88 8.59
C MET A 35 -6.22 -10.89 9.40
N GLU A 36 -5.84 -12.04 9.96
CA GLU A 36 -4.60 -12.24 10.70
C GLU A 36 -3.35 -11.99 9.83
N TYR A 37 -3.42 -12.30 8.54
CA TYR A 37 -2.33 -12.09 7.60
C TYR A 37 -2.27 -10.64 7.12
N ILE A 38 -3.44 -10.02 6.88
CA ILE A 38 -3.55 -8.63 6.43
C ILE A 38 -3.05 -7.65 7.51
N ARG A 39 -3.30 -7.95 8.79
CA ARG A 39 -2.88 -7.10 9.92
C ARG A 39 -1.38 -7.16 10.23
N SER A 40 -0.68 -8.18 9.76
CA SER A 40 0.74 -8.41 10.05
C SER A 40 1.51 -8.87 8.81
N PRO A 41 1.46 -8.12 7.69
CA PRO A 41 1.89 -8.63 6.38
C PRO A 41 3.36 -9.03 6.32
N HIS A 42 4.23 -8.32 7.05
CA HIS A 42 5.67 -8.60 7.15
C HIS A 42 6.00 -9.99 7.72
N GLN A 43 5.09 -10.59 8.49
CA GLN A 43 5.32 -11.92 9.08
C GLN A 43 4.98 -13.05 8.09
N TYR A 44 4.32 -12.72 6.98
CA TYR A 44 3.71 -13.71 6.08
C TYR A 44 4.01 -13.42 4.60
N GLU A 45 5.19 -12.88 4.29
CA GLU A 45 5.53 -12.43 2.93
C GLU A 45 5.47 -13.53 1.85
N SER A 46 5.57 -14.80 2.27
CA SER A 46 5.46 -15.97 1.39
C SER A 46 4.06 -16.60 1.36
N TYR A 47 3.08 -16.05 2.10
CA TYR A 47 1.70 -16.53 2.09
C TYR A 47 0.98 -16.04 0.84
N GLU A 48 0.68 -16.96 -0.07
CA GLU A 48 0.16 -16.64 -1.41
C GLU A 48 -1.11 -15.78 -1.40
N PRO A 49 -2.15 -16.06 -0.58
CA PRO A 49 -3.33 -15.20 -0.48
C PRO A 49 -3.04 -13.75 -0.07
N LEU A 50 -1.98 -13.51 0.71
CA LEU A 50 -1.55 -12.15 1.07
C LEU A 50 -0.97 -11.43 -0.14
N GLY A 51 -0.14 -12.11 -0.94
CA GLY A 51 0.40 -11.54 -2.17
C GLY A 51 -0.68 -11.18 -3.18
N GLU A 52 -1.66 -12.06 -3.36
CA GLU A 52 -2.83 -11.83 -4.22
C GLU A 52 -3.69 -10.66 -3.70
N TYR A 53 -3.95 -10.62 -2.39
CA TYR A 53 -4.65 -9.52 -1.74
C TYR A 53 -3.96 -8.18 -2.00
N MET A 54 -2.65 -8.09 -1.75
CA MET A 54 -1.89 -6.84 -1.93
C MET A 54 -1.89 -6.38 -3.37
N PHE A 55 -1.78 -7.32 -4.31
CA PHE A 55 -1.84 -6.99 -5.73
C PHE A 55 -3.21 -6.50 -6.15
N CYS A 56 -4.28 -7.14 -5.69
CA CYS A 56 -5.65 -6.70 -5.91
C CYS A 56 -5.86 -5.26 -5.40
N ILE A 57 -5.42 -4.96 -4.17
CA ILE A 57 -5.48 -3.61 -3.60
C ILE A 57 -4.73 -2.62 -4.48
N CYS A 58 -3.47 -2.92 -4.81
CA CYS A 58 -2.64 -2.06 -5.66
C CYS A 58 -3.26 -1.80 -7.04
N GLN A 59 -3.93 -2.79 -7.63
CA GLN A 59 -4.63 -2.63 -8.90
C GLN A 59 -5.86 -1.74 -8.78
N LYS A 60 -6.78 -2.07 -7.86
CA LYS A 60 -8.06 -1.34 -7.72
C LYS A 60 -7.83 0.10 -7.27
N TYR A 61 -6.85 0.33 -6.40
CA TYR A 61 -6.47 1.67 -5.96
C TYR A 61 -5.66 2.44 -7.02
N GLY A 62 -5.19 1.75 -8.06
CA GLY A 62 -4.57 2.33 -9.25
C GLY A 62 -3.05 2.47 -9.19
N PHE A 63 -2.39 1.92 -8.17
CA PHE A 63 -0.93 1.90 -8.03
C PHE A 63 -0.24 0.99 -9.05
N MET A 64 -0.94 -0.02 -9.54
CA MET A 64 -0.40 -0.99 -10.49
C MET A 64 -1.35 -1.27 -11.64
N TYR A 65 -0.77 -1.61 -12.79
CA TYR A 65 -1.48 -2.17 -13.93
C TYR A 65 -1.68 -3.68 -13.78
N PRO A 66 -2.56 -4.30 -14.59
CA PRO A 66 -2.80 -5.75 -14.58
C PRO A 66 -1.54 -6.61 -14.76
N ASN A 67 -0.51 -6.07 -15.39
CA ASN A 67 0.76 -6.77 -15.63
C ASN A 67 1.80 -6.61 -14.51
N GLY A 68 1.44 -6.02 -13.37
CA GLY A 68 2.37 -5.84 -12.24
C GLY A 68 3.28 -4.62 -12.32
N ARG A 69 3.19 -3.81 -13.38
CA ARG A 69 3.98 -2.57 -13.47
C ARG A 69 3.32 -1.46 -12.66
N PHE A 70 4.14 -0.65 -12.00
CA PHE A 70 3.66 0.54 -11.32
C PHE A 70 3.04 1.55 -12.28
N ASN A 71 1.96 2.17 -11.83
CA ASN A 71 1.37 3.35 -12.42
C ASN A 71 1.86 4.58 -11.66
N TYR A 72 3.04 5.06 -12.04
CA TYR A 72 3.72 6.19 -11.37
C TYR A 72 2.84 7.45 -11.29
N ASN A 73 2.04 7.73 -12.33
CA ASN A 73 1.13 8.88 -12.32
C ASN A 73 0.09 8.77 -11.19
N MET A 74 -0.48 7.59 -10.98
CA MET A 74 -1.46 7.37 -9.91
C MET A 74 -0.82 7.31 -8.53
N LEU A 75 0.38 6.73 -8.41
CA LEU A 75 1.16 6.79 -7.17
C LEU A 75 1.40 8.24 -6.76
N SER A 76 1.97 9.07 -7.65
CA SER A 76 2.25 10.49 -7.40
C SER A 76 0.98 11.25 -7.00
N ARG A 77 -0.12 11.03 -7.74
CA ARG A 77 -1.41 11.65 -7.43
C ARG A 77 -1.94 11.27 -6.05
N LYS A 78 -1.95 9.99 -5.67
CA LYS A 78 -2.56 9.51 -4.42
C LYS A 78 -1.70 9.82 -3.20
N LEU A 79 -0.39 9.66 -3.30
CA LEU A 79 0.51 10.08 -2.23
C LEU A 79 0.47 11.60 -2.06
N GLY A 80 0.37 12.36 -3.16
CA GLY A 80 0.18 13.82 -3.10
C GLY A 80 -1.12 14.28 -2.43
N LEU A 81 -2.11 13.41 -2.21
CA LEU A 81 -3.30 13.76 -1.41
C LEU A 81 -3.00 13.85 0.08
N VAL A 82 -1.94 13.19 0.55
CA VAL A 82 -1.60 13.09 1.97
C VAL A 82 -0.26 13.75 2.29
N CYS A 83 0.67 13.81 1.32
CA CYS A 83 1.92 14.54 1.43
C CYS A 83 1.68 16.05 1.30
N VAL A 84 1.32 16.72 2.41
CA VAL A 84 1.03 18.17 2.40
C VAL A 84 2.30 18.99 2.15
N ASP A 85 3.35 18.73 2.93
CA ASP A 85 4.60 19.51 2.91
C ASP A 85 5.78 18.77 2.26
N GLU A 86 5.51 17.59 1.69
CA GLU A 86 6.53 16.70 1.16
C GLU A 86 6.28 16.32 -0.30
N ASP A 87 7.37 16.15 -1.04
CA ASP A 87 7.29 15.66 -2.41
C ASP A 87 7.01 14.15 -2.40
N PRO A 88 5.85 13.68 -2.90
CA PRO A 88 5.53 12.25 -2.96
C PRO A 88 6.57 11.44 -3.75
N GLU A 89 7.31 12.07 -4.67
CA GLU A 89 8.35 11.40 -5.46
C GLU A 89 9.49 10.82 -4.61
N ILE A 90 9.74 11.37 -3.42
CA ILE A 90 10.75 10.83 -2.48
C ILE A 90 10.39 9.39 -2.10
N TYR A 91 9.13 9.17 -1.74
CA TYR A 91 8.60 7.87 -1.33
C TYR A 91 8.47 6.92 -2.51
N ILE A 92 8.03 7.43 -3.67
CA ILE A 92 7.89 6.62 -4.89
C ILE A 92 9.24 6.07 -5.31
N ARG A 93 10.30 6.89 -5.35
CA ARG A 93 11.65 6.43 -5.70
C ARG A 93 12.19 5.39 -4.71
N GLY A 94 11.83 5.51 -3.44
CA GLY A 94 12.25 4.57 -2.40
C GLY A 94 11.49 3.25 -2.42
N CYS A 95 10.19 3.27 -2.73
CA CYS A 95 9.29 2.13 -2.52
C CYS A 95 8.77 1.47 -3.79
N ALA A 96 8.74 2.15 -4.93
CA ALA A 96 8.26 1.59 -6.19
C ALA A 96 9.36 0.76 -6.88
N VAL A 97 9.81 -0.30 -6.21
CA VAL A 97 10.87 -1.21 -6.68
C VAL A 97 10.25 -2.51 -7.20
N PRO A 98 10.34 -2.82 -8.51
CA PRO A 98 9.85 -4.08 -9.06
C PRO A 98 10.55 -5.29 -8.41
N SER A 99 9.78 -6.32 -8.09
CA SER A 99 10.29 -7.61 -7.63
C SER A 99 10.13 -8.68 -8.71
N HIS A 100 10.42 -9.93 -8.37
CA HIS A 100 10.41 -11.08 -9.29
C HIS A 100 9.01 -11.42 -9.83
N ASN A 101 7.94 -11.02 -9.13
CA ASN A 101 6.57 -11.19 -9.61
C ASN A 101 5.65 -10.03 -9.16
N PRO A 102 4.44 -9.88 -9.74
CA PRO A 102 3.51 -8.79 -9.38
C PRO A 102 3.09 -8.78 -7.91
N TYR A 103 2.88 -9.96 -7.31
CA TYR A 103 2.42 -10.10 -5.92
C TYR A 103 3.45 -9.58 -4.92
N SER A 104 4.70 -10.03 -5.06
CA SER A 104 5.83 -9.58 -4.25
C SER A 104 6.17 -8.11 -4.48
N THR A 105 5.94 -7.61 -5.70
CA THR A 105 6.09 -6.18 -6.01
C THR A 105 5.03 -5.36 -5.25
N ALA A 106 3.78 -5.82 -5.22
CA ALA A 106 2.68 -5.12 -4.54
C ALA A 106 2.88 -5.12 -3.02
N LEU A 107 3.21 -6.28 -2.46
CA LEU A 107 3.52 -6.40 -1.04
C LEU A 107 4.71 -5.51 -0.65
N GLY A 108 5.79 -5.52 -1.44
CA GLY A 108 6.97 -4.69 -1.20
C GLY A 108 6.66 -3.19 -1.21
N LEU A 109 5.82 -2.73 -2.15
CA LEU A 109 5.38 -1.33 -2.20
C LEU A 109 4.64 -0.95 -0.92
N ILE A 110 3.61 -1.71 -0.53
CA ILE A 110 2.78 -1.40 0.65
C ILE A 110 3.62 -1.44 1.93
N ASN A 111 4.45 -2.48 2.11
CA ASN A 111 5.36 -2.61 3.25
C ASN A 111 6.34 -1.45 3.35
N CYS A 112 6.90 -1.00 2.21
CA CYS A 112 7.82 0.14 2.21
C CYS A 112 7.11 1.44 2.56
N LEU A 113 5.93 1.69 1.98
CA LEU A 113 5.15 2.89 2.28
C LEU A 113 4.69 2.92 3.74
N ASP A 114 4.34 1.78 4.32
CA ASP A 114 4.00 1.66 5.74
C ASP A 114 5.16 2.09 6.67
N ASN A 115 6.40 1.72 6.34
CA ASN A 115 7.59 2.17 7.06
C ASN A 115 7.82 3.70 6.99
N TYR A 116 7.26 4.36 5.98
CA TYR A 116 7.24 5.82 5.86
C TYR A 116 5.99 6.48 6.45
N GLY A 117 5.14 5.71 7.15
CA GLY A 117 3.95 6.21 7.84
C GLY A 117 2.68 6.28 6.98
N PHE A 118 2.70 5.73 5.77
CA PHE A 118 1.50 5.55 4.94
C PHE A 118 0.82 4.23 5.32
N HIS A 119 0.17 4.21 6.47
CA HIS A 119 -0.51 3.03 7.03
C HIS A 119 -1.80 2.69 6.27
N TYR A 120 -1.68 2.39 4.97
CA TYR A 120 -2.82 2.12 4.08
C TYR A 120 -3.65 0.94 4.58
N LEU A 121 -3.01 -0.13 5.05
CA LEU A 121 -3.72 -1.33 5.52
C LEU A 121 -4.52 -1.04 6.80
N ASP A 122 -3.94 -0.31 7.75
CA ASP A 122 -4.65 0.08 8.97
C ASP A 122 -5.85 0.97 8.66
N GLN A 123 -5.66 1.95 7.77
CA GLN A 123 -6.72 2.87 7.33
C GLN A 123 -7.77 2.20 6.45
N CYS A 124 -7.48 1.01 5.95
CA CYS A 124 -8.36 0.23 5.11
C CYS A 124 -9.24 -0.73 5.93
N VAL A 125 -8.73 -1.22 7.06
CA VAL A 125 -9.40 -2.21 7.92
C VAL A 125 -10.32 -1.54 8.95
N TYR A 126 -9.98 -0.34 9.41
CA TYR A 126 -10.70 0.43 10.44
C TYR A 126 -10.99 1.84 9.94
#